data_AF-A0A967H2K5-F1
#
_entry.id   AF-A0A967H2K5-F1
#
_cell.length_a   1.000
_cell.length_b   1.000
_cell.length_c   1.000
_cell.angle_alpha   90.00
_cell.angle_beta   90.00
_cell.angle_gamma   90.00
#
_symmetry.space_group_name_H-M   'P 1'
#
loop_
_entity.id
_entity.type
_entity.pdbx_description
1 polymer ?
#
loop_
_entity_poly.entity_id
_entity_poly.type
_entity_poly.pdbx_seq_one_letter_code
_entity_poly.pdbx_strand_id
1 'polypeptide(L)'
;VYEGKDITIYRNGRQVAEYAADHAEKFGDDSFAVLGLRHLAAQPKETAYFTGTIEDARIYDRALAAETVAALEPNRASDPKPAAWWDFENG
;
A
#
# COMPACT_ATOMS: atom_id res chain seq x y z
N VAL A 1 -4.14 1.49 -6.33
CA VAL A 1 -4.92 0.32 -6.77
C VAL A 1 -4.26 -0.24 -8.00
N TYR A 2 -4.06 -1.55 -8.03
CA TYR A 2 -3.46 -2.27 -9.16
C TYR A 2 -4.51 -3.22 -9.71
N GLU A 3 -4.92 -3.03 -10.97
CA GLU A 3 -5.91 -3.87 -11.65
C GLU A 3 -5.37 -4.29 -13.01
N GLY A 4 -5.07 -5.59 -13.18
CA GLY A 4 -4.41 -6.07 -14.39
C GLY A 4 -3.00 -5.49 -14.55
N LYS A 5 -2.86 -4.46 -15.39
CA LYS A 5 -1.61 -3.69 -15.56
C LYS A 5 -1.77 -2.21 -15.22
N ASP A 6 -2.98 -1.80 -14.87
CA ASP A 6 -3.32 -0.40 -14.64
C ASP A 6 -3.13 -0.08 -13.16
N ILE A 7 -2.48 1.06 -12.91
CA ILE A 7 -2.07 1.54 -11.59
C ILE A 7 -2.71 2.90 -11.34
N THR A 8 -3.63 2.94 -10.39
CA THR A 8 -4.29 4.20 -9.98
C THR A 8 -3.79 4.63 -8.61
N ILE A 9 -3.37 5.88 -8.49
CA ILE A 9 -2.92 6.48 -7.21
C ILE A 9 -4.00 7.43 -6.71
N TYR A 10 -4.39 7.25 -5.45
CA TYR A 10 -5.35 8.11 -4.75
C TYR A 10 -4.64 8.87 -3.64
N ARG A 11 -5.05 10.12 -3.43
CA ARG A 11 -4.67 10.93 -2.26
C ARG A 11 -5.94 11.54 -1.69
N ASN A 12 -6.16 11.30 -0.39
CA ASN A 12 -7.38 11.75 0.32
C ASN A 12 -8.66 11.32 -0.41
N GLY A 13 -8.74 10.05 -0.83
CA GLY A 13 -9.87 9.48 -1.57
C GLY A 13 -10.02 9.93 -3.03
N ARG A 14 -9.20 10.87 -3.52
CA ARG A 14 -9.28 11.38 -4.90
C ARG A 14 -8.16 10.83 -5.77
N GLN A 15 -8.48 10.38 -6.98
CA GLN A 15 -7.48 9.98 -7.96
C GLN A 15 -6.56 11.17 -8.31
N VAL A 16 -5.26 10.94 -8.28
CA VAL A 16 -4.22 11.95 -8.58
C VAL A 16 -3.29 11.54 -9.71
N ALA A 17 -3.20 10.25 -10.02
CA ALA A 17 -2.40 9.75 -11.13
C ALA A 17 -2.90 8.38 -11.59
N GLU A 18 -2.57 8.07 -12.84
CA GLU A 18 -2.85 6.78 -13.48
C GLU A 18 -1.69 6.44 -14.41
N TYR A 19 -1.27 5.18 -14.37
CA TYR A 19 -0.20 4.63 -15.19
C TYR A 19 -0.57 3.23 -15.64
N ALA A 20 -0.02 2.80 -16.77
CA ALA A 20 -0.04 1.40 -17.18
C ALA A 20 1.38 0.84 -17.11
N ALA A 21 1.53 -0.29 -16.42
CA ALA A 21 2.75 -1.09 -16.48
C ALA A 21 2.81 -1.88 -17.79
N ASP A 22 4.00 -2.32 -18.18
CA ASP A 22 4.18 -3.18 -19.35
C ASP A 22 3.49 -4.54 -19.16
N HIS A 23 3.47 -5.04 -17.93
CA HIS A 23 2.83 -6.29 -17.55
C HIS A 23 2.40 -6.28 -16.07
N ALA A 24 1.56 -7.25 -15.70
CA ALA A 24 1.17 -7.49 -14.32
C ALA A 24 2.37 -8.00 -13.52
N GLU A 25 2.78 -7.26 -12.49
CA GLU A 25 3.84 -7.69 -11.57
C GLU A 25 3.38 -8.88 -10.72
N LYS A 26 4.31 -9.80 -10.44
CA LYS A 26 4.06 -10.99 -9.61
C LYS A 26 5.07 -11.05 -8.48
N PHE A 27 4.57 -11.32 -7.28
CA PHE A 27 5.38 -11.44 -6.07
C PHE A 27 5.40 -12.90 -5.61
N GLY A 28 6.58 -13.45 -5.38
CA GLY A 28 6.78 -14.81 -4.86
C GLY A 28 6.66 -14.88 -3.34
N ASP A 29 6.68 -16.10 -2.80
CA ASP A 29 6.55 -16.37 -1.36
C ASP A 29 7.69 -15.80 -0.51
N ASP A 30 8.82 -15.44 -1.13
CA ASP A 30 9.98 -14.78 -0.53
C ASP A 30 9.88 -13.25 -0.50
N SER A 31 8.70 -12.70 -0.84
CA SER A 31 8.45 -11.27 -0.82
C SER A 31 8.16 -10.76 0.58
N PHE A 32 8.70 -9.58 0.89
CA PHE A 32 8.47 -8.90 2.18
C PHE A 32 7.85 -7.52 1.95
N ALA A 33 6.87 -7.18 2.77
CA ALA A 33 6.44 -5.80 2.94
C ALA A 33 7.37 -5.11 3.93
N VAL A 34 7.95 -3.98 3.52
CA VAL A 34 8.81 -3.15 4.38
C VAL A 34 8.14 -1.79 4.54
N LEU A 35 8.00 -1.32 5.78
CA LEU A 35 7.44 -0.02 6.13
C LEU A 35 8.56 0.82 6.74
N GLY A 36 8.66 2.10 6.34
CA GLY A 36 9.71 3.00 6.81
C GLY A 36 11.02 2.89 6.01
N LEU A 37 11.63 1.71 5.91
CA LEU A 37 12.82 1.48 5.07
C LEU A 37 12.42 1.31 3.59
N ARG A 38 13.15 1.97 2.67
CA ARG A 38 12.85 1.96 1.22
C ARG A 38 12.84 0.56 0.60
N HIS A 39 13.84 -0.27 0.91
CA HIS A 39 13.94 -1.70 0.57
C HIS A 39 15.11 -2.33 1.34
N LEU A 40 15.18 -3.66 1.44
CA LEU A 40 16.17 -4.36 2.28
C LEU A 40 17.64 -4.05 1.93
N ALA A 41 17.93 -3.85 0.64
CA ALA A 41 19.27 -3.49 0.15
C ALA A 41 19.55 -1.97 0.10
N ALA A 42 18.70 -1.12 0.70
CA ALA A 42 18.80 0.32 0.51
C ALA A 42 20.05 0.91 1.17
N GLN A 43 20.83 1.64 0.38
CA GLN A 43 22.05 2.37 0.77
C GLN A 43 22.06 3.73 0.05
N PRO A 44 22.66 4.79 0.63
CA PRO A 44 23.23 4.81 1.97
C PRO A 44 22.11 4.90 3.03
N LYS A 45 22.35 4.39 4.24
CA LYS A 45 21.29 4.23 5.25
C LYS A 45 20.63 5.57 5.61
N GLU A 46 21.36 6.66 5.58
CA GLU A 46 20.91 7.99 6.00
C GLU A 46 19.75 8.53 5.14
N THR A 47 19.59 8.06 3.91
CA THR A 47 18.51 8.46 2.98
C THR A 47 17.56 7.32 2.64
N ALA A 48 17.76 6.15 3.27
CA ALA A 48 16.98 4.96 2.99
C ALA A 48 15.66 4.90 3.79
N TYR A 49 15.43 5.84 4.72
CA TYR A 49 14.29 5.81 5.63
C TYR A 49 13.29 6.94 5.34
N PHE A 50 12.02 6.62 5.48
CA PHE A 50 10.94 7.58 5.59
C PHE A 50 10.98 8.27 6.97
N THR A 51 10.92 9.60 6.97
CA THR A 51 10.85 10.41 8.19
C THR A 51 9.44 10.94 8.37
N GLY A 52 8.67 10.31 9.26
CA GLY A 52 7.29 10.66 9.56
C GLY A 52 6.59 9.56 10.35
N THR A 53 5.26 9.65 10.43
CA THR A 53 4.42 8.62 11.08
C THR A 53 3.60 7.86 10.03
N ILE A 54 3.39 6.57 10.28
CA ILE A 54 2.47 5.71 9.53
C ILE A 54 1.47 5.21 10.58
N GLU A 55 0.20 5.52 10.38
CA GLU A 55 -0.88 5.16 11.32
C GLU A 55 -1.50 3.81 10.95
N ASP A 56 -1.75 3.58 9.67
CA ASP A 56 -2.49 2.41 9.20
C ASP A 56 -1.94 1.99 7.84
N ALA A 57 -1.56 0.71 7.72
CA ALA A 57 -1.08 0.12 6.48
C ALA A 57 -1.84 -1.17 6.16
N ARG A 58 -2.37 -1.27 4.93
CA ARG A 58 -3.17 -2.41 4.47
C ARG A 58 -2.71 -2.91 3.11
N ILE A 59 -2.80 -4.22 2.92
CA ILE A 59 -2.67 -4.88 1.62
C ILE A 59 -3.97 -5.65 1.36
N TYR A 60 -4.48 -5.52 0.14
CA TYR A 60 -5.67 -6.24 -0.34
C TYR A 60 -5.24 -7.18 -1.48
N ASP A 61 -5.90 -8.33 -1.54
CA ASP A 61 -5.68 -9.35 -2.57
C ASP A 61 -6.43 -9.06 -3.89
N ARG A 62 -7.07 -7.89 -3.98
CA ARG A 62 -7.87 -7.45 -5.11
C ARG A 62 -7.76 -5.94 -5.32
N ALA A 63 -8.11 -5.51 -6.53
CA ALA A 63 -8.34 -4.10 -6.81
C ALA A 63 -9.56 -3.59 -6.00
N LEU A 64 -9.40 -2.44 -5.35
CA LEU A 64 -10.50 -1.78 -4.65
C LEU A 64 -11.15 -0.74 -5.56
N ALA A 65 -12.47 -0.65 -5.49
CA ALA A 65 -13.22 0.44 -6.10
C ALA A 65 -12.83 1.79 -5.48
N ALA A 66 -12.94 2.87 -6.26
CA ALA A 66 -12.56 4.21 -5.83
C ALA A 66 -13.34 4.66 -4.58
N GLU A 67 -14.63 4.30 -4.52
CA GLU A 67 -15.52 4.61 -3.41
C GLU A 67 -15.08 3.89 -2.13
N THR A 68 -14.64 2.63 -2.25
CA THR A 68 -14.10 1.86 -1.13
C THR A 68 -12.82 2.52 -0.61
N VAL A 69 -11.90 2.92 -1.49
CA VAL A 69 -10.66 3.63 -1.10
C VAL A 69 -10.99 4.93 -0.37
N ALA A 70 -11.97 5.70 -0.87
CA ALA A 70 -12.38 6.96 -0.26
C ALA A 70 -13.05 6.78 1.12
N ALA A 71 -13.65 5.62 1.38
CA ALA A 71 -14.31 5.30 2.65
C ALA A 71 -13.38 4.67 3.70
N LEU A 72 -12.12 4.38 3.36
CA LEU A 72 -11.17 3.80 4.33
C LEU A 72 -10.82 4.82 5.41
N GLU A 73 -10.89 4.37 6.66
CA GLU A 73 -10.50 5.13 7.85
C GLU A 73 -9.40 4.35 8.60
N PRO A 74 -8.35 5.03 9.09
CA PRO A 74 -7.34 4.40 9.95
C PRO A 74 -7.96 3.68 11.14
N ASN A 75 -7.37 2.55 11.54
CA ASN A 75 -7.74 1.79 12.74
C ASN A 75 -9.18 1.24 12.73
N ARG A 76 -9.84 1.28 11.56
CA ARG A 76 -11.19 0.77 11.35
C ARG A 76 -11.22 -0.33 10.31
N ALA A 77 -11.76 -1.49 10.69
CA ALA A 77 -11.98 -2.60 9.78
C ALA A 77 -12.81 -2.17 8.56
N SER A 78 -12.47 -2.72 7.39
CA SER A 78 -13.13 -2.43 6.10
C SER A 78 -13.73 -3.69 5.48
N ASP A 79 -14.63 -3.49 4.51
CA ASP A 79 -15.08 -4.50 3.56
C ASP A 79 -14.65 -4.06 2.14
N PRO A 80 -13.84 -4.85 1.42
CA PRO A 80 -13.31 -6.17 1.77
C PRO A 80 -12.34 -6.15 2.95
N LYS A 81 -12.20 -7.31 3.60
CA LYS A 81 -11.16 -7.53 4.62
C LYS A 81 -9.78 -7.49 3.93
N PRO A 82 -8.80 -6.75 4.49
CA PRO A 82 -7.44 -6.76 3.96
C PRO A 82 -6.79 -8.14 4.16
N ALA A 83 -5.91 -8.50 3.23
CA ALA A 83 -5.06 -9.69 3.33
C ALA A 83 -3.99 -9.53 4.42
N ALA A 84 -3.49 -8.30 4.60
CA ALA A 84 -2.63 -7.92 5.71
C ALA A 84 -2.99 -6.51 6.20
N TRP A 85 -2.95 -6.31 7.52
CA TRP A 85 -3.26 -5.03 8.17
C TRP A 85 -2.34 -4.82 9.36
N TRP A 86 -1.66 -3.68 9.37
CA TRP A 86 -0.91 -3.15 10.50
C TRP A 86 -1.60 -1.86 10.95
N ASP A 87 -2.27 -1.91 12.10
CA ASP A 87 -2.92 -0.76 12.74
C ASP A 87 -2.00 -0.03 13.74
N PHE A 88 -0.89 -0.67 14.15
CA PHE A 88 0.10 -0.15 15.09
C PHE A 88 -0.42 0.24 16.49
N GLU A 89 -1.67 -0.05 16.80
CA GLU A 89 -2.29 0.33 18.08
C GLU A 89 -1.93 -0.61 19.24
N ASN A 90 -1.55 -1.86 18.95
CA ASN A 90 -1.51 -2.94 19.95
C ASN A 90 -0.11 -3.49 20.28
N GLY A 91 0.97 -2.80 19.89
CA GLY A 91 2.35 -3.05 20.36
C GLY A 91 2.79 -4.51 20.41
#